data_AF-A0A8C2ZGH3-F1
#
_entry.id   AF-A0A8C2ZGH3-F1
#
_cell.length_a   1.000
_cell.length_b   1.000
_cell.length_c   1.000
_cell.angle_alpha   90.00
_cell.angle_beta   90.00
_cell.angle_gamma   90.00
#
_symmetry.space_group_name_H-M   'P 1'
#
loop_
_entity.id
_entity.type
_entity.pdbx_description
1 polymer ?
#
loop_
_entity_poly.entity_id
_entity_poly.type
_entity_poly.pdbx_seq_one_letter_code
_entity_poly.pdbx_strand_id
1 'polypeptide(L)'
;MTGQIVMSRIEDQGPKHNGRNGGSKKYPNGEQYDSLLHQLRDRMEEGCGETIYVVGMDGGDWGLEEKDMEASAATVRSMCEQVDADLITLRERNEAAGLVRDYLIRRRMGELDFLEVRVAVVGNVDAGKSTLLGVLTHGELDNGRGFARQKLFRHKHEMESGRTSSVGNDILGFDQEGQVVNKPDSHGGSLDWTKICEKSSKVITFIDLAGHEKYLKTTVFGMTGHLPDFCMLMVGSNAGIVGMTKEHLGLALALNVPVFVVVTKIDMCPANILQETLKLLQRLLKSPGCRKIPVLVQNKDDVIVTASNFSSERMCPIFQISNVSGENMDLLKMFLNLLSSRTSYHDDQPAEFQIDDTYSVPGVGTVVSGTTLRGLIRLNDTMLLGPDPLGSFIPIAVKSIHRKRMPVKEVRGGQTASFSLKKIKRSSIRKGMVMVSPRLCPQATWEFEAEILVLHHPTTISPRYQAMVHCGSIRQTATILSMNRDCLRTGDKASVHFRFIKTPEYLHCDQRLVFREGRTKAVGTITKVTEQGLMLT
;
A
#
# COMPACT_ATOMS: atom_id res chain seq x y z
N MET A 1 -9.05 13.21 10.35
CA MET A 1 -8.70 14.58 10.76
C MET A 1 -7.19 14.56 11.00
N THR A 2 -6.38 15.00 10.05
CA THR A 2 -4.93 15.12 10.24
C THR A 2 -4.66 16.36 11.08
N GLY A 3 -4.86 16.25 12.39
CA GLY A 3 -4.43 17.29 13.31
C GLY A 3 -2.91 17.36 13.28
N GLN A 4 -2.32 18.54 13.25
CA GLN A 4 -0.93 18.76 13.65
C GLN A 4 -0.90 18.83 15.17
N ILE A 5 0.10 18.24 15.86
CA ILE A 5 0.36 18.64 17.24
C ILE A 5 1.17 19.90 17.06
N VAL A 6 0.52 20.97 17.42
CA VAL A 6 1.04 22.32 17.49
C VAL A 6 1.58 22.40 18.92
N MET A 7 2.89 22.16 19.11
CA MET A 7 3.54 22.51 20.37
C MET A 7 3.55 24.04 20.42
N SER A 8 2.54 24.59 21.06
CA SER A 8 2.42 26.01 21.37
C SER A 8 3.45 26.43 22.41
N ARG A 9 3.68 27.74 22.54
CA ARG A 9 4.30 28.29 23.76
C ARG A 9 3.56 27.72 24.97
N ILE A 10 4.32 27.18 25.91
CA ILE A 10 3.80 26.77 27.22
C ILE A 10 3.51 28.07 27.97
N GLU A 11 2.31 28.62 27.77
CA GLU A 11 1.76 29.65 28.65
C GLU A 11 0.69 29.05 29.55
N ASP A 12 0.87 29.32 30.84
CA ASP A 12 0.06 28.93 31.98
C ASP A 12 -1.39 29.43 31.77
N GLN A 13 -2.36 28.53 31.53
CA GLN A 13 -3.77 28.89 31.61
C GLN A 13 -4.21 28.98 33.08
N GLY A 14 -3.73 30.01 33.76
CA GLY A 14 -4.24 30.51 35.03
C GLY A 14 -4.86 31.91 34.84
N PRO A 15 -5.84 32.31 35.67
CA PRO A 15 -6.50 33.59 35.53
C PRO A 15 -5.50 34.75 35.71
N LYS A 16 -5.54 35.71 34.78
CA LYS A 16 -4.66 36.88 34.71
C LYS A 16 -4.49 37.55 36.08
N HIS A 17 -3.28 37.49 36.62
CA HIS A 17 -2.84 38.42 37.66
C HIS A 17 -1.54 39.12 37.25
N ASN A 18 -1.62 40.45 37.21
CA ASN A 18 -0.53 41.37 36.91
C ASN A 18 0.60 41.20 37.94
N GLY A 19 1.81 40.89 37.46
CA GLY A 19 3.01 40.97 38.29
C GLY A 19 4.24 40.45 37.56
N ARG A 20 5.17 41.35 37.24
CA ARG A 20 6.54 41.01 36.85
C ARG A 20 7.18 40.14 37.93
N ASN A 21 7.59 38.90 37.61
CA ASN A 21 8.77 38.24 38.19
C ASN A 21 8.99 36.83 37.62
N GLY A 22 10.27 36.49 37.39
CA GLY A 22 10.81 35.14 37.54
C GLY A 22 10.61 34.17 36.38
N GLY A 23 11.72 33.67 35.81
CA GLY A 23 11.72 32.67 34.74
C GLY A 23 10.84 31.46 35.07
N SER A 24 9.75 31.30 34.32
CA SER A 24 8.90 30.12 34.36
C SER A 24 9.61 28.97 33.65
N LYS A 25 9.72 27.83 34.33
CA LYS A 25 10.25 26.58 33.76
C LYS A 25 9.36 26.19 32.58
N LYS A 26 9.92 26.29 31.36
CA LYS A 26 9.27 25.98 30.07
C LYS A 26 9.28 24.48 29.73
N TYR A 27 9.01 23.63 30.70
CA TYR A 27 8.76 22.20 30.47
C TYR A 27 7.27 21.98 30.64
N PRO A 28 6.62 21.12 29.82
CA PRO A 28 5.22 20.84 30.02
C PRO A 28 4.99 20.33 31.43
N ASN A 29 3.94 20.83 32.06
CA ASN A 29 3.49 20.35 33.36
C ASN A 29 3.12 18.85 33.23
N GLY A 30 3.09 18.08 34.33
CA GLY A 30 2.83 16.63 34.27
C GLY A 30 1.58 16.28 33.43
N GLU A 31 0.48 16.98 33.64
CA GLU A 31 -0.77 16.79 32.88
C GLU A 31 -0.63 17.12 31.39
N GLN A 32 0.13 18.17 31.05
CA GLN A 32 0.38 18.56 29.65
C GLN A 32 1.26 17.52 28.96
N TYR A 33 2.28 17.02 29.66
CA TYR A 33 3.14 15.95 29.17
C TYR A 33 2.34 14.68 28.87
N ASP A 34 1.48 14.26 29.81
CA ASP A 34 0.63 13.09 29.64
C ASP A 34 -0.36 13.26 28.49
N SER A 35 -0.92 14.46 28.31
CA SER A 35 -1.78 14.78 27.17
C SER A 35 -1.05 14.67 25.84
N LEU A 36 0.15 15.26 25.73
CA LEU A 36 0.98 15.20 24.52
C LEU A 36 1.42 13.77 24.21
N LEU A 37 1.78 12.99 25.22
CA LEU A 37 2.14 11.59 25.09
C LEU A 37 0.95 10.76 24.57
N HIS A 38 -0.25 11.00 25.09
CA HIS A 38 -1.45 10.33 24.61
C HIS A 38 -1.75 10.68 23.13
N GLN A 39 -1.68 11.96 22.77
CA GLN A 39 -1.86 12.40 21.38
C GLN A 39 -0.79 11.82 20.44
N LEU A 40 0.45 11.67 20.91
CA LEU A 40 1.51 11.01 20.14
C LEU A 40 1.18 9.53 19.91
N ARG A 41 0.74 8.80 20.94
CA ARG A 41 0.33 7.40 20.83
C ARG A 41 -0.79 7.22 19.81
N ASP A 42 -1.85 8.01 19.92
CA ASP A 42 -3.01 7.91 19.02
C ASP A 42 -2.58 8.12 17.55
N ARG A 43 -1.70 9.08 17.29
CA ARG A 43 -1.18 9.34 15.94
C ARG A 43 -0.27 8.26 15.42
N MET A 44 0.57 7.69 16.29
CA MET A 44 1.39 6.55 15.92
C MET A 44 0.50 5.35 15.59
N GLU A 45 -0.59 5.12 16.33
CA GLU A 45 -1.56 4.07 16.01
C GLU A 45 -2.28 4.34 14.67
N GLU A 46 -2.77 5.56 14.44
CA GLU A 46 -3.37 5.97 13.16
C GLU A 46 -2.39 5.82 11.98
N GLY A 47 -1.11 6.13 12.20
CA GLY A 47 -0.03 6.03 11.23
C GLY A 47 0.62 4.64 11.14
N CYS A 48 0.03 3.62 11.79
CA CYS A 48 0.53 2.24 11.78
C CYS A 48 1.99 2.11 12.25
N GLY A 49 2.36 2.85 13.28
CA GLY A 49 3.69 2.85 13.91
C GLY A 49 4.59 4.01 13.52
N GLU A 50 4.14 4.94 12.68
CA GLU A 50 4.95 6.09 12.27
C GLU A 50 4.13 7.36 12.04
N THR A 51 4.65 8.52 12.42
CA THR A 51 3.98 9.82 12.23
C THR A 51 4.99 10.93 12.00
N ILE A 52 4.61 11.94 11.22
CA ILE A 52 5.35 13.21 11.14
C ILE A 52 4.87 14.11 12.28
N TYR A 53 5.80 14.60 13.09
CA TYR A 53 5.55 15.46 14.23
C TYR A 53 6.25 16.80 14.02
N VAL A 54 5.51 17.91 14.12
CA VAL A 54 6.04 19.25 13.87
C VAL A 54 6.18 19.99 15.19
N VAL A 55 7.33 20.61 15.41
CA VAL A 55 7.63 21.41 16.60
C VAL A 55 7.82 22.88 16.16
N GLY A 56 7.18 23.80 16.88
CA GLY A 56 7.27 25.24 16.63
C GLY A 56 6.18 25.85 15.75
N MET A 57 5.08 25.12 15.51
CA MET A 57 3.84 25.73 15.03
C MET A 57 2.98 26.05 16.25
N ASP A 58 2.54 27.31 16.42
CA ASP A 58 1.62 27.74 17.49
C ASP A 58 0.49 28.62 16.95
N GLY A 59 -0.69 28.04 16.69
CA GLY A 59 -2.01 28.73 16.64
C GLY A 59 -2.20 30.03 15.83
N GLY A 60 -1.17 30.52 15.13
CA GLY A 60 -1.08 31.88 14.57
C GLY A 60 0.36 32.34 14.28
N ASP A 61 1.33 32.08 15.17
CA ASP A 61 2.75 32.46 15.01
C ASP A 61 3.62 31.22 14.74
N TRP A 62 4.59 31.36 13.82
CA TRP A 62 5.47 30.28 13.38
C TRP A 62 6.89 30.48 13.88
N GLY A 63 7.34 29.58 14.77
CA GLY A 63 8.74 29.46 15.15
C GLY A 63 9.03 29.56 16.64
N LEU A 64 10.11 28.91 17.05
CA LEU A 64 10.68 28.96 18.40
C LEU A 64 12.11 29.47 18.36
N GLU A 65 12.56 30.14 19.41
CA GLU A 65 13.98 30.43 19.59
C GLU A 65 14.79 29.12 19.73
N GLU A 66 16.07 29.14 19.37
CA GLU A 66 16.94 27.95 19.34
C GLU A 66 16.94 27.17 20.67
N LYS A 67 17.02 27.88 21.80
CA LYS A 67 16.98 27.27 23.14
C LYS A 67 15.64 26.59 23.43
N ASP A 68 14.53 27.22 23.01
CA ASP A 68 13.19 26.68 23.22
C ASP A 68 12.92 25.48 22.29
N MET A 69 13.48 25.50 21.07
CA MET A 69 13.46 24.39 20.14
C MET A 69 14.22 23.17 20.70
N GLU A 70 15.40 23.38 21.29
CA GLU A 70 16.16 22.30 21.92
C GLU A 70 15.43 21.67 23.11
N ALA A 71 14.83 22.50 23.99
CA ALA A 71 14.03 22.01 25.11
C ALA A 71 12.79 21.23 24.64
N SER A 72 12.12 21.70 23.60
CA SER A 72 10.97 21.03 22.99
C SER A 72 11.38 19.70 22.34
N ALA A 73 12.49 19.68 21.60
CA ALA A 73 13.04 18.47 21.00
C ALA A 73 13.45 17.43 22.07
N ALA A 74 14.01 17.86 23.21
CA ALA A 74 14.32 16.99 24.34
C ALA A 74 13.05 16.38 24.96
N THR A 75 11.98 17.16 25.06
CA THR A 75 10.67 16.69 25.53
C THR A 75 10.10 15.63 24.58
N VAL A 76 10.12 15.89 23.27
CA VAL A 76 9.66 14.92 22.25
C VAL A 76 10.50 13.65 22.29
N ARG A 77 11.83 13.76 22.45
CA ARG A 77 12.71 12.59 22.61
C ARG A 77 12.32 11.75 23.83
N SER A 78 12.03 12.39 24.97
CA SER A 78 11.56 11.69 26.18
C SER A 78 10.22 10.99 25.95
N MET A 79 9.28 11.61 25.22
CA MET A 79 8.04 10.96 24.83
C MET A 79 8.29 9.75 23.93
N CYS A 80 9.17 9.88 22.94
CA CYS A 80 9.56 8.77 22.05
C CYS A 80 10.13 7.58 22.83
N GLU A 81 10.96 7.82 23.86
CA GLU A 81 11.48 6.75 24.73
C GLU A 81 10.35 6.01 25.47
N GLN A 82 9.31 6.71 25.93
CA GLN A 82 8.17 6.08 26.61
C GLN A 82 7.24 5.28 25.69
N VAL A 83 7.27 5.54 24.38
CA VAL A 83 6.48 4.80 23.38
C VAL A 83 7.34 3.83 22.56
N ASP A 84 8.60 3.62 22.95
CA ASP A 84 9.58 2.79 22.26
C ASP A 84 9.71 3.17 20.77
N ALA A 85 9.99 4.45 20.52
CA ALA A 85 10.12 5.03 19.19
C ALA A 85 11.44 5.79 19.03
N ASP A 86 11.84 5.93 17.77
CA ASP A 86 12.97 6.74 17.32
C ASP A 86 12.49 8.09 16.80
N LEU A 87 13.31 9.12 17.00
CA LEU A 87 13.06 10.49 16.58
C LEU A 87 14.08 10.88 15.50
N ILE A 88 13.63 11.00 14.24
CA ILE A 88 14.47 11.36 13.10
C ILE A 88 14.11 12.76 12.62
N THR A 89 15.11 13.64 12.52
CA THR A 89 14.89 14.99 11.97
C THR A 89 14.73 14.93 10.45
N LEU A 90 13.61 15.44 9.91
CA LEU A 90 13.36 15.48 8.47
C LEU A 90 13.81 16.79 7.84
N ARG A 91 13.49 17.91 8.48
CA ARG A 91 13.90 19.26 8.05
C ARG A 91 13.84 20.25 9.19
N GLU A 92 14.54 21.35 8.98
CA GLU A 92 14.46 22.56 9.79
C GLU A 92 14.15 23.75 8.87
N ARG A 93 13.24 24.61 9.31
CA ARG A 93 12.85 25.84 8.61
C ARG A 93 13.00 27.02 9.54
N ASN A 94 13.37 28.16 8.99
CA ASN A 94 13.42 29.42 9.71
C ASN A 94 12.23 30.27 9.24
N GLU A 95 11.29 30.49 10.15
CA GLU A 95 10.04 31.24 9.92
C GLU A 95 10.10 32.57 10.68
N ALA A 96 9.11 33.44 10.45
CA ALA A 96 9.13 34.82 10.95
C ALA A 96 9.29 34.95 12.49
N ALA A 97 8.82 33.99 13.27
CA ALA A 97 8.92 33.98 14.73
C ALA A 97 9.96 32.97 15.28
N GLY A 98 10.76 32.33 14.41
CA GLY A 98 11.87 31.44 14.80
C GLY A 98 11.92 30.12 14.03
N LEU A 99 12.58 29.12 14.63
CA LEU A 99 12.80 27.81 14.04
C LEU A 99 11.56 26.91 14.12
N VAL A 100 11.33 26.12 13.08
CA VAL A 100 10.34 25.05 13.01
C VAL A 100 11.04 23.77 12.58
N ARG A 101 10.83 22.67 13.29
CA ARG A 101 11.42 21.36 12.97
C ARG A 101 10.34 20.32 12.72
N ASP A 102 10.48 19.58 11.62
CA ASP A 102 9.63 18.44 11.33
C ASP A 102 10.43 17.16 11.63
N TYR A 103 9.84 16.30 12.44
CA TYR A 103 10.42 15.03 12.84
C TYR A 103 9.59 13.86 12.30
N LEU A 104 10.24 12.78 11.91
CA LEU A 104 9.62 11.47 11.75
C LEU A 104 9.79 10.73 13.07
N ILE A 105 8.68 10.34 13.67
CA ILE A 105 8.65 9.44 14.82
C ILE A 105 8.28 8.07 14.29
N ARG A 106 9.12 7.06 14.53
CA ARG A 106 8.93 5.69 14.06
C ARG A 106 9.10 4.72 15.22
N ARG A 107 8.15 3.81 15.39
CA ARG A 107 8.21 2.73 16.38
C ARG A 107 9.45 1.87 16.16
N ARG A 108 10.15 1.52 17.24
CA ARG A 108 11.22 0.53 17.20
C ARG A 108 10.60 -0.85 16.99
N MET A 109 11.08 -1.53 15.96
CA MET A 109 10.71 -2.90 15.65
C MET A 109 11.78 -3.84 16.20
N GLY A 110 11.38 -5.04 16.64
CA GLY A 110 12.35 -6.07 17.02
C GLY A 110 13.15 -6.58 15.82
N GLU A 111 14.26 -7.28 16.06
CA GLU A 111 15.20 -7.76 15.03
C GLU A 111 14.56 -8.63 13.92
N LEU A 112 13.39 -9.23 14.19
CA LEU A 112 12.65 -10.09 13.28
C LEU A 112 11.32 -9.46 12.82
N ASP A 113 11.21 -8.13 12.86
CA ASP A 113 10.02 -7.41 12.42
C ASP A 113 10.41 -6.09 11.72
N PHE A 114 9.53 -5.62 10.84
CA PHE A 114 9.68 -4.38 10.09
C PHE A 114 8.31 -3.86 9.65
N LEU A 115 8.21 -2.54 9.52
CA LEU A 115 7.05 -1.91 8.91
C LEU A 115 7.01 -2.25 7.41
N GLU A 116 5.86 -2.69 6.91
CA GLU A 116 5.71 -3.06 5.50
C GLU A 116 4.72 -2.11 4.82
N VAL A 117 5.10 -1.60 3.64
CA VAL A 117 4.20 -0.83 2.76
C VAL A 117 4.25 -1.45 1.37
N ARG A 118 3.09 -1.69 0.77
CA ARG A 118 2.98 -2.31 -0.54
C ARG A 118 2.65 -1.28 -1.60
N VAL A 119 3.46 -1.25 -2.65
CA VAL A 119 3.31 -0.32 -3.76
C VAL A 119 3.13 -1.10 -5.05
N ALA A 120 1.94 -1.04 -5.64
CA ALA A 120 1.71 -1.58 -6.97
C ALA A 120 2.30 -0.67 -8.03
N VAL A 121 3.15 -1.21 -8.90
CA VAL A 121 3.79 -0.46 -9.98
C VAL A 121 3.05 -0.74 -11.29
N VAL A 122 2.38 0.28 -11.80
CA VAL A 122 1.54 0.18 -13.00
C VAL A 122 1.91 1.25 -14.02
N GLY A 123 1.62 1.00 -15.29
CA GLY A 123 1.90 1.94 -16.37
C GLY A 123 2.01 1.25 -17.71
N ASN A 124 1.97 2.01 -18.80
CA ASN A 124 2.03 1.44 -20.15
C ASN A 124 3.34 0.67 -20.39
N VAL A 125 3.38 -0.11 -21.48
CA VAL A 125 4.62 -0.69 -22.00
C VAL A 125 5.65 0.44 -22.22
N ASP A 126 6.92 0.15 -21.92
CA ASP A 126 8.05 1.07 -22.08
C ASP A 126 8.03 2.34 -21.21
N ALA A 127 7.11 2.47 -20.24
CA ALA A 127 7.14 3.54 -19.24
C ALA A 127 8.31 3.43 -18.24
N GLY A 128 9.13 2.37 -18.30
CA GLY A 128 10.31 2.21 -17.46
C GLY A 128 10.07 1.54 -16.10
N LYS A 129 8.97 0.78 -15.94
CA LYS A 129 8.60 0.09 -14.68
C LYS A 129 9.70 -0.78 -14.07
N SER A 130 10.03 -1.87 -14.74
CA SER A 130 11.05 -2.79 -14.27
C SER A 130 12.45 -2.16 -14.28
N THR A 131 12.69 -1.14 -15.11
CA THR A 131 13.95 -0.39 -15.06
C THR A 131 14.07 0.40 -13.77
N LEU A 132 13.04 1.17 -13.40
CA LEU A 132 13.01 1.92 -12.14
C LEU A 132 13.13 1.00 -10.94
N LEU A 133 12.38 -0.10 -10.93
CA LEU A 133 12.47 -1.09 -9.87
C LEU A 133 13.88 -1.68 -9.74
N GLY A 134 14.54 -1.96 -10.86
CA GLY A 134 15.92 -2.46 -10.84
C GLY A 134 16.87 -1.43 -10.22
N VAL A 135 16.73 -0.16 -10.59
CA VAL A 135 17.55 0.94 -10.03
C VAL A 135 17.30 1.13 -8.54
N LEU A 136 16.04 1.15 -8.11
CA LEU A 136 15.67 1.32 -6.71
C LEU A 136 16.18 0.17 -5.85
N THR A 137 16.01 -1.07 -6.28
CA THR A 137 16.29 -2.24 -5.44
C THR A 137 17.73 -2.73 -5.49
N HIS A 138 18.46 -2.49 -6.58
CA HIS A 138 19.86 -2.94 -6.72
C HIS A 138 20.87 -1.81 -6.54
N GLY A 139 20.43 -0.55 -6.44
CA GLY A 139 21.30 0.60 -6.15
C GLY A 139 22.22 1.01 -7.30
N GLU A 140 21.98 0.51 -8.52
CA GLU A 140 22.76 0.83 -9.72
C GLU A 140 21.89 1.53 -10.76
N LEU A 141 22.41 2.60 -11.37
CA LEU A 141 21.72 3.33 -12.44
C LEU A 141 21.62 2.47 -13.71
N ASP A 142 20.61 2.75 -14.53
CA ASP A 142 20.44 2.09 -15.81
C ASP A 142 21.42 2.68 -16.85
N ASN A 143 21.93 1.84 -17.74
CA ASN A 143 22.82 2.27 -18.81
C ASN A 143 22.08 2.79 -20.06
N GLY A 144 20.78 3.06 -19.95
CA GLY A 144 19.90 3.44 -21.05
C GLY A 144 19.53 2.29 -22.01
N ARG A 145 20.11 1.10 -21.84
CA ARG A 145 19.82 -0.11 -22.63
C ARG A 145 19.04 -1.16 -21.81
N GLY A 146 18.59 -0.82 -20.61
CA GLY A 146 17.81 -1.69 -19.75
C GLY A 146 18.63 -2.74 -19.01
N PHE A 147 19.87 -2.40 -18.64
CA PHE A 147 20.70 -3.21 -17.73
C PHE A 147 20.01 -3.45 -16.38
N ALA A 148 19.37 -2.43 -15.80
CA ALA A 148 18.73 -2.55 -14.49
C ALA A 148 17.56 -3.54 -14.50
N ARG A 149 16.72 -3.54 -15.55
CA ARG A 149 15.55 -4.43 -15.64
C ARG A 149 15.89 -5.90 -15.89
N GLN A 150 17.07 -6.20 -16.46
CA GLN A 150 17.50 -7.59 -16.68
C GLN A 150 17.62 -8.37 -15.37
N LYS A 151 17.92 -7.69 -14.26
CA LYS A 151 18.01 -8.28 -12.92
C LYS A 151 16.66 -8.70 -12.35
N LEU A 152 15.54 -8.20 -12.91
CA LEU A 152 14.19 -8.48 -12.43
C LEU A 152 13.45 -9.56 -13.25
N PHE A 153 13.90 -9.85 -14.46
CA PHE A 153 13.22 -10.81 -15.33
C PHE A 153 13.36 -12.24 -14.81
N ARG A 154 12.23 -12.94 -14.73
CA ARG A 154 12.15 -14.29 -14.14
C ARG A 154 12.02 -15.38 -15.18
N HIS A 155 11.50 -15.05 -16.36
CA HIS A 155 11.23 -16.02 -17.40
C HIS A 155 12.04 -15.72 -18.67
N LYS A 156 12.41 -16.79 -19.39
CA LYS A 156 13.20 -16.69 -20.62
C LYS A 156 12.57 -15.74 -21.65
N HIS A 157 11.25 -15.80 -21.84
CA HIS A 157 10.54 -14.91 -22.77
C HIS A 157 10.52 -13.44 -22.31
N GLU A 158 10.66 -13.15 -21.01
CA GLU A 158 10.81 -11.77 -20.52
C GLU A 158 12.19 -11.22 -20.88
N MET A 159 13.23 -12.07 -20.82
CA MET A 159 14.59 -11.72 -21.23
C MET A 159 14.68 -11.49 -22.74
N GLU A 160 14.01 -12.33 -23.54
CA GLU A 160 13.96 -12.21 -25.00
C GLU A 160 13.13 -11.01 -25.48
N SER A 161 11.95 -10.80 -24.88
CA SER A 161 11.03 -9.73 -25.30
C SER A 161 11.29 -8.38 -24.62
N GLY A 162 12.04 -8.38 -23.52
CA GLY A 162 12.24 -7.20 -22.67
C GLY A 162 10.98 -6.74 -21.92
N ARG A 163 9.97 -7.61 -21.76
CA ARG A 163 8.64 -7.26 -21.21
C ARG A 163 8.23 -8.19 -20.07
N THR A 164 7.81 -7.61 -18.95
CA THR A 164 7.22 -8.34 -17.82
C THR A 164 5.88 -8.95 -18.18
N SER A 165 5.68 -10.20 -17.78
CA SER A 165 4.50 -11.03 -18.10
C SER A 165 3.77 -11.56 -16.88
N SER A 166 4.42 -11.53 -15.71
CA SER A 166 3.93 -12.06 -14.44
C SER A 166 3.93 -10.98 -13.36
N VAL A 167 3.30 -11.26 -12.22
CA VAL A 167 3.36 -10.37 -11.05
C VAL A 167 4.72 -10.56 -10.38
N GLY A 168 5.55 -9.53 -10.42
CA GLY A 168 6.83 -9.46 -9.73
C GLY A 168 6.67 -8.98 -8.30
N ASN A 169 7.56 -9.41 -7.41
CA ASN A 169 7.69 -8.84 -6.07
C ASN A 169 9.15 -8.52 -5.84
N ASP A 170 9.45 -7.29 -5.48
CA ASP A 170 10.79 -6.80 -5.16
C ASP A 170 10.73 -5.90 -3.94
N ILE A 171 11.82 -5.80 -3.17
CA ILE A 171 11.82 -5.05 -1.91
C ILE A 171 12.89 -3.96 -1.88
N LEU A 172 12.55 -2.86 -1.22
CA LEU A 172 13.46 -1.77 -0.87
C LEU A 172 13.39 -1.53 0.64
N GLY A 173 14.50 -1.78 1.33
CA GLY A 173 14.63 -1.60 2.76
C GLY A 173 15.21 -0.25 3.14
N PHE A 174 14.70 0.32 4.23
CA PHE A 174 15.18 1.53 4.87
C PHE A 174 15.58 1.22 6.32
N ASP A 175 16.75 1.70 6.75
CA ASP A 175 17.17 1.67 8.16
C ASP A 175 16.39 2.68 9.01
N GLN A 176 16.80 2.89 10.26
CA GLN A 176 16.12 3.79 11.19
C GLN A 176 16.25 5.25 10.74
N GLU A 177 17.39 5.62 10.16
CA GLU A 177 17.69 6.95 9.65
C GLU A 177 17.05 7.24 8.27
N GLY A 178 16.42 6.22 7.66
CA GLY A 178 15.78 6.34 6.35
C GLY A 178 16.73 6.21 5.16
N GLN A 179 17.92 5.64 5.36
CA GLN A 179 18.85 5.28 4.30
C GLN A 179 18.53 3.91 3.73
N VAL A 180 18.83 3.72 2.44
CA VAL A 180 18.58 2.46 1.75
C VAL A 180 19.61 1.40 2.17
N VAL A 181 19.13 0.24 2.62
CA VAL A 181 20.00 -0.87 3.07
C VAL A 181 20.29 -1.91 1.99
N ASN A 182 19.59 -1.84 0.85
CA ASN A 182 19.79 -2.73 -0.28
C ASN A 182 21.24 -2.61 -0.80
N LYS A 183 22.07 -3.60 -0.49
CA LYS A 183 23.44 -3.72 -0.98
C LYS A 183 23.60 -5.07 -1.67
N PRO A 184 23.92 -5.12 -2.96
CA PRO A 184 24.19 -6.40 -3.63
C PRO A 184 25.41 -7.08 -2.99
N ASP A 185 25.35 -8.41 -2.84
CA ASP A 185 26.48 -9.17 -2.27
C ASP A 185 27.71 -9.07 -3.18
N SER A 186 28.89 -8.91 -2.56
CA SER A 186 30.18 -8.67 -3.25
C SER A 186 30.62 -9.79 -4.20
N HIS A 187 30.00 -10.97 -4.13
CA HIS A 187 30.41 -12.19 -4.85
C HIS A 187 29.44 -12.66 -5.95
N GLY A 188 28.39 -11.91 -6.28
CA GLY A 188 27.46 -12.40 -7.31
C GLY A 188 26.20 -11.58 -7.59
N GLY A 189 26.06 -10.37 -7.06
CA GLY A 189 25.01 -9.43 -7.48
C GLY A 189 23.57 -9.81 -7.11
N SER A 190 23.32 -10.97 -6.49
CA SER A 190 21.99 -11.33 -5.99
C SER A 190 21.71 -10.66 -4.64
N LEU A 191 20.55 -10.04 -4.50
CA LEU A 191 20.09 -9.46 -3.24
C LEU A 191 19.61 -10.55 -2.28
N ASP A 192 20.17 -10.56 -1.08
CA ASP A 192 19.67 -11.39 0.02
C ASP A 192 18.55 -10.65 0.76
N TRP A 193 17.31 -11.07 0.52
CA TRP A 193 16.13 -10.46 1.12
C TRP A 193 16.09 -10.60 2.64
N THR A 194 16.68 -11.66 3.19
CA THR A 194 16.70 -11.86 4.64
C THR A 194 17.57 -10.80 5.30
N LYS A 195 18.80 -10.58 4.80
CA LYS A 195 19.70 -9.53 5.27
C LYS A 195 19.11 -8.12 5.11
N ILE A 196 18.36 -7.88 4.02
CA ILE A 196 17.68 -6.60 3.80
C ILE A 196 16.63 -6.39 4.90
N CYS A 197 15.78 -7.40 5.16
CA CYS A 197 14.73 -7.31 6.17
C CYS A 197 15.32 -7.10 7.59
N GLU A 198 16.36 -7.87 7.96
CA GLU A 198 17.02 -7.75 9.28
C GLU A 198 17.62 -6.37 9.55
N LYS A 199 18.08 -5.67 8.50
CA LYS A 199 18.66 -4.32 8.60
C LYS A 199 17.62 -3.20 8.43
N SER A 200 16.38 -3.54 8.11
CA SER A 200 15.36 -2.55 7.78
C SER A 200 14.45 -2.28 8.96
N SER A 201 14.27 -1.00 9.30
CA SER A 201 13.13 -0.57 10.12
C SER A 201 11.82 -0.60 9.32
N LYS A 202 11.94 -0.41 8.00
CA LYS A 202 10.82 -0.35 7.06
C LYS A 202 11.18 -0.95 5.71
N VAL A 203 10.24 -1.68 5.13
CA VAL A 203 10.38 -2.33 3.81
C VAL A 203 9.23 -1.91 2.90
N ILE A 204 9.59 -1.38 1.74
CA ILE A 204 8.66 -1.16 0.65
C ILE A 204 8.66 -2.40 -0.23
N THR A 205 7.50 -3.06 -0.33
CA THR A 205 7.28 -4.16 -1.27
C THR A 205 6.69 -3.61 -2.55
N PHE A 206 7.43 -3.70 -3.65
CA PHE A 206 6.92 -3.41 -4.97
C PHE A 206 6.24 -4.63 -5.56
N ILE A 207 5.03 -4.43 -6.06
CA ILE A 207 4.29 -5.41 -6.86
C ILE A 207 4.44 -4.97 -8.33
N ASP A 208 5.37 -5.58 -9.07
CA ASP A 208 5.61 -5.25 -10.49
C ASP A 208 4.48 -5.83 -11.34
N LEU A 209 3.68 -4.94 -11.93
CA LEU A 209 2.54 -5.34 -12.75
C LEU A 209 2.82 -5.11 -14.23
N ALA A 210 2.34 -6.05 -15.05
CA ALA A 210 2.57 -6.03 -16.47
C ALA A 210 1.91 -4.80 -17.14
N GLY A 211 2.64 -4.19 -18.08
CA GLY A 211 2.18 -2.98 -18.77
C GLY A 211 1.36 -3.20 -20.03
N HIS A 212 1.38 -4.42 -20.58
CA HIS A 212 0.75 -4.74 -21.86
C HIS A 212 -0.68 -5.25 -21.66
N GLU A 213 -1.61 -4.86 -22.54
CA GLU A 213 -3.03 -5.23 -22.42
C GLU A 213 -3.30 -6.74 -22.35
N LYS A 214 -2.52 -7.58 -23.06
CA LYS A 214 -2.54 -9.05 -23.00
C LYS A 214 -2.42 -9.59 -21.57
N TYR A 215 -1.73 -8.87 -20.70
CA TYR A 215 -1.49 -9.24 -19.30
C TYR A 215 -2.36 -8.44 -18.31
N LEU A 216 -3.38 -7.70 -18.77
CA LEU A 216 -4.29 -7.00 -17.85
C LEU A 216 -4.90 -7.93 -16.78
N LYS A 217 -5.09 -9.21 -17.12
CA LYS A 217 -5.55 -10.23 -16.15
C LYS A 217 -4.64 -10.41 -14.95
N THR A 218 -3.32 -10.27 -15.12
CA THR A 218 -2.34 -10.39 -14.04
C THR A 218 -2.25 -9.09 -13.27
N THR A 219 -2.36 -7.94 -13.95
CA THR A 219 -2.44 -6.61 -13.31
C THR A 219 -3.66 -6.48 -12.40
N VAL A 220 -4.85 -6.88 -12.85
CA VAL A 220 -6.07 -6.86 -12.02
C VAL A 220 -5.90 -7.74 -10.78
N PHE A 221 -5.40 -8.96 -10.95
CA PHE A 221 -5.12 -9.85 -9.82
C PHE A 221 -4.08 -9.27 -8.86
N GLY A 222 -3.04 -8.62 -9.37
CA GLY A 222 -2.04 -7.93 -8.57
C GLY A 222 -2.63 -6.78 -7.75
N MET A 223 -3.56 -6.03 -8.32
CA MET A 223 -4.23 -4.91 -7.65
C MET A 223 -5.29 -5.37 -6.64
N THR A 224 -6.01 -6.48 -6.91
CA THR A 224 -7.07 -6.97 -6.00
C THR A 224 -6.53 -7.92 -4.94
N GLY A 225 -5.68 -8.87 -5.33
CA GLY A 225 -5.21 -9.96 -4.46
C GLY A 225 -4.10 -9.54 -3.50
N HIS A 226 -3.08 -8.82 -3.99
CA HIS A 226 -1.94 -8.43 -3.16
C HIS A 226 -2.20 -7.20 -2.28
N LEU A 227 -3.40 -6.60 -2.38
CA LEU A 227 -3.88 -5.48 -1.57
C LEU A 227 -2.83 -4.35 -1.40
N PRO A 228 -2.41 -3.70 -2.50
CA PRO A 228 -1.43 -2.62 -2.41
C PRO A 228 -1.96 -1.43 -1.59
N ASP A 229 -1.12 -0.90 -0.71
CA ASP A 229 -1.42 0.33 0.05
C ASP A 229 -1.42 1.55 -0.87
N PHE A 230 -0.51 1.58 -1.84
CA PHE A 230 -0.36 2.66 -2.82
C PHE A 230 -0.13 2.15 -4.23
N CYS A 231 -0.40 3.02 -5.20
CA CYS A 231 -0.18 2.75 -6.61
C CYS A 231 0.79 3.78 -7.20
N MET A 232 1.92 3.29 -7.72
CA MET A 232 2.89 4.07 -8.47
C MET A 232 2.53 4.00 -9.95
N LEU A 233 1.94 5.08 -10.49
CA LEU A 233 1.62 5.18 -11.91
C LEU A 233 2.83 5.71 -12.68
N MET A 234 3.37 4.88 -13.56
CA MET A 234 4.53 5.20 -14.38
C MET A 234 4.15 5.70 -15.76
N VAL A 235 4.74 6.84 -16.13
CA VAL A 235 4.53 7.51 -17.42
C VAL A 235 5.89 7.84 -18.03
N GLY A 236 6.13 7.44 -19.27
CA GLY A 236 7.33 7.91 -19.99
C GLY A 236 7.15 9.37 -20.42
N SER A 237 8.12 10.23 -20.13
CA SER A 237 8.11 11.66 -20.50
C SER A 237 7.83 11.90 -21.99
N ASN A 238 8.44 11.08 -22.85
CA ASN A 238 8.36 11.17 -24.31
C ASN A 238 7.07 10.57 -24.90
N ALA A 239 6.53 9.52 -24.27
CA ALA A 239 5.34 8.82 -24.77
C ALA A 239 4.04 9.44 -24.24
N GLY A 240 4.07 10.03 -23.03
CA GLY A 240 2.91 10.60 -22.38
C GLY A 240 1.84 9.56 -22.01
N ILE A 241 0.57 9.98 -22.07
CA ILE A 241 -0.57 9.17 -21.63
C ILE A 241 -1.06 8.28 -22.77
N VAL A 242 -0.48 7.09 -22.88
CA VAL A 242 -0.76 6.13 -23.97
C VAL A 242 -1.20 4.77 -23.44
N GLY A 243 -1.95 4.04 -24.26
CA GLY A 243 -2.33 2.64 -24.03
C GLY A 243 -3.00 2.42 -22.68
N MET A 244 -2.37 1.61 -21.83
CA MET A 244 -2.94 1.12 -20.57
C MET A 244 -2.92 2.13 -19.42
N THR A 245 -2.33 3.31 -19.59
CA THR A 245 -2.21 4.30 -18.50
C THR A 245 -3.56 4.69 -17.90
N LYS A 246 -4.58 4.96 -18.74
CA LYS A 246 -5.93 5.30 -18.26
C LYS A 246 -6.64 4.13 -17.58
N GLU A 247 -6.45 2.91 -18.10
CA GLU A 247 -7.04 1.69 -17.52
C GLU A 247 -6.45 1.42 -16.14
N HIS A 248 -5.12 1.50 -15.99
CA HIS A 248 -4.46 1.30 -14.71
C HIS A 248 -4.83 2.36 -13.68
N LEU A 249 -4.89 3.64 -14.10
CA LEU A 249 -5.38 4.71 -13.24
C LEU A 249 -6.84 4.47 -12.83
N GLY A 250 -7.71 4.12 -13.78
CA GLY A 250 -9.11 3.80 -13.51
C GLY A 250 -9.28 2.64 -12.52
N LEU A 251 -8.47 1.59 -12.65
CA LEU A 251 -8.46 0.46 -11.72
C LEU A 251 -8.01 0.87 -10.31
N ALA A 252 -6.94 1.64 -10.18
CA ALA A 252 -6.47 2.12 -8.87
C ALA A 252 -7.53 3.01 -8.19
N LEU A 253 -8.17 3.92 -8.94
CA LEU A 253 -9.26 4.75 -8.44
C LEU A 253 -10.48 3.93 -8.02
N ALA A 254 -10.84 2.91 -8.81
CA ALA A 254 -11.97 2.05 -8.50
C ALA A 254 -11.77 1.19 -7.25
N LEU A 255 -10.52 0.80 -6.98
CA LEU A 255 -10.13 0.06 -5.79
C LEU A 255 -9.80 0.98 -4.59
N ASN A 256 -9.99 2.29 -4.73
CA ASN A 256 -9.63 3.31 -3.74
C ASN A 256 -8.16 3.23 -3.28
N VAL A 257 -7.26 2.85 -4.19
CA VAL A 257 -5.82 2.85 -3.94
C VAL A 257 -5.27 4.24 -4.29
N PRO A 258 -4.57 4.95 -3.38
CA PRO A 258 -4.05 6.28 -3.66
C PRO A 258 -2.91 6.18 -4.66
N VAL A 259 -2.85 7.15 -5.57
CA VAL A 259 -1.96 7.13 -6.72
C VAL A 259 -0.99 8.29 -6.64
N PHE A 260 0.30 8.00 -6.80
CA PHE A 260 1.32 9.00 -7.13
C PHE A 260 1.92 8.65 -8.50
N VAL A 261 2.38 9.67 -9.23
CA VAL A 261 2.85 9.52 -10.60
C VAL A 261 4.37 9.68 -10.64
N VAL A 262 5.02 8.82 -11.40
CA VAL A 262 6.44 8.92 -11.70
C VAL A 262 6.62 9.06 -13.20
N VAL A 263 7.05 10.25 -13.62
CA VAL A 263 7.41 10.56 -15.01
C VAL A 263 8.88 10.23 -15.21
N THR A 264 9.17 9.23 -16.05
CA THR A 264 10.54 8.73 -16.28
C THR A 264 11.13 9.26 -17.57
N LYS A 265 12.44 8.98 -17.80
CA LYS A 265 13.17 9.30 -19.03
C LYS A 265 13.26 10.80 -19.32
N ILE A 266 13.31 11.63 -18.27
CA ILE A 266 13.40 13.08 -18.44
C ILE A 266 14.71 13.50 -19.12
N ASP A 267 15.76 12.69 -18.97
CA ASP A 267 17.08 12.86 -19.58
C ASP A 267 17.07 12.87 -21.11
N MET A 268 16.18 12.08 -21.75
CA MET A 268 16.12 12.00 -23.21
C MET A 268 15.02 12.89 -23.83
N CYS A 269 14.14 13.46 -23.00
CA CYS A 269 12.93 14.12 -23.49
C CYS A 269 13.15 15.61 -23.69
N PRO A 270 12.87 16.16 -24.89
CA PRO A 270 12.87 17.59 -25.11
C PRO A 270 11.94 18.32 -24.12
N ALA A 271 12.39 19.44 -23.56
CA ALA A 271 11.68 20.16 -22.51
C ALA A 271 10.25 20.56 -22.90
N ASN A 272 10.03 20.96 -24.16
CA ASN A 272 8.70 21.29 -24.67
C ASN A 272 7.73 20.09 -24.61
N ILE A 273 8.19 18.90 -24.99
CA ILE A 273 7.38 17.66 -24.96
C ILE A 273 7.10 17.25 -23.52
N LEU A 274 8.10 17.33 -22.64
CA LEU A 274 7.91 17.05 -21.20
C LEU A 274 6.82 17.94 -20.60
N GLN A 275 6.86 19.26 -20.89
CA GLN A 275 5.85 20.19 -20.41
C GLN A 275 4.44 19.89 -20.96
N GLU A 276 4.31 19.48 -22.22
CA GLU A 276 3.04 19.03 -22.79
C GLU A 276 2.50 17.78 -22.09
N THR A 277 3.37 16.78 -21.86
CA THR A 277 3.04 15.56 -21.13
C THR A 277 2.55 15.87 -19.72
N LEU A 278 3.24 16.76 -18.98
CA LEU A 278 2.83 17.19 -17.65
C LEU A 278 1.48 17.92 -17.67
N LYS A 279 1.26 18.83 -18.62
CA LYS A 279 -0.04 19.52 -18.79
C LYS A 279 -1.17 18.54 -19.09
N LEU A 280 -0.92 17.52 -19.91
CA LEU A 280 -1.92 16.48 -20.20
C LEU A 280 -2.21 15.62 -18.96
N LEU A 281 -1.17 15.25 -18.22
CA LEU A 281 -1.28 14.47 -16.98
C LEU A 281 -2.08 15.21 -15.92
N GLN A 282 -1.77 16.50 -15.70
CA GLN A 282 -2.53 17.34 -14.77
C GLN A 282 -4.00 17.47 -15.18
N ARG A 283 -4.30 17.64 -16.47
CA ARG A 283 -5.68 17.67 -16.98
C ARG A 283 -6.40 16.34 -16.73
N LEU A 284 -5.74 15.20 -16.94
CA LEU A 284 -6.32 13.89 -16.67
C LEU A 284 -6.64 13.72 -15.17
N LEU A 285 -5.68 14.04 -14.30
CA LEU A 285 -5.82 13.90 -12.85
C LEU A 285 -6.93 14.81 -12.28
N LYS A 286 -7.08 16.02 -12.82
CA LYS A 286 -8.15 16.96 -12.44
C LYS A 286 -9.51 16.64 -13.05
N SER A 287 -9.59 15.68 -13.99
CA SER A 287 -10.84 15.35 -14.68
C SER A 287 -11.93 14.88 -13.71
N PRO A 288 -13.23 15.03 -14.05
CA PRO A 288 -14.34 14.63 -13.17
C PRO A 288 -14.33 13.16 -12.72
N GLY A 289 -13.65 12.29 -13.48
CA GLY A 289 -13.49 10.87 -13.15
C GLY A 289 -12.35 10.58 -12.15
N CYS A 290 -11.35 11.46 -12.05
CA CYS A 290 -10.19 11.28 -11.16
C CYS A 290 -10.25 12.15 -9.90
N ARG A 291 -10.65 13.42 -10.05
CA ARG A 291 -10.79 14.44 -8.99
C ARG A 291 -9.56 14.53 -8.06
N LYS A 292 -8.36 14.37 -8.62
CA LYS A 292 -7.09 14.49 -7.91
C LYS A 292 -6.52 15.89 -8.01
N ILE A 293 -5.73 16.27 -7.00
CA ILE A 293 -4.97 17.52 -6.93
C ILE A 293 -3.52 17.16 -7.24
N PRO A 294 -3.04 17.39 -8.48
CA PRO A 294 -1.66 17.08 -8.84
C PRO A 294 -0.70 18.06 -8.16
N VAL A 295 0.37 17.54 -7.54
CA VAL A 295 1.45 18.33 -6.92
C VAL A 295 2.76 17.90 -7.54
N LEU A 296 3.48 18.83 -8.18
CA LEU A 296 4.79 18.54 -8.73
C LEU A 296 5.83 18.60 -7.61
N VAL A 297 6.58 17.51 -7.41
CA VAL A 297 7.60 17.42 -6.37
C VAL A 297 8.95 17.84 -6.95
N GLN A 298 9.53 18.91 -6.41
CA GLN A 298 10.79 19.48 -6.89
C GLN A 298 11.90 19.46 -5.83
N ASN A 299 11.54 19.42 -4.56
CA ASN A 299 12.48 19.50 -3.45
C ASN A 299 12.02 18.63 -2.26
N LYS A 300 12.83 18.59 -1.19
CA LYS A 300 12.54 17.81 0.02
C LYS A 300 11.32 18.32 0.79
N ASP A 301 11.05 19.63 0.73
CA ASP A 301 9.88 20.21 1.41
C ASP A 301 8.57 19.74 0.79
N ASP A 302 8.52 19.72 -0.55
CA ASP A 302 7.40 19.16 -1.30
C ASP A 302 7.17 17.69 -0.93
N VAL A 303 8.24 16.90 -0.77
CA VAL A 303 8.15 15.49 -0.36
C VAL A 303 7.48 15.35 1.01
N ILE A 304 7.89 16.13 2.00
CA ILE A 304 7.34 16.05 3.36
C ILE A 304 5.87 16.50 3.39
N VAL A 305 5.54 17.60 2.70
CA VAL A 305 4.16 18.10 2.61
C VAL A 305 3.27 17.13 1.85
N THR A 306 3.76 16.54 0.75
CA THR A 306 2.98 15.57 -0.01
C THR A 306 2.79 14.27 0.75
N ALA A 307 3.83 13.72 1.38
CA ALA A 307 3.74 12.48 2.16
C ALA A 307 2.77 12.60 3.34
N SER A 308 2.87 13.68 4.13
CA SER A 308 2.00 13.92 5.30
C SER A 308 0.51 14.04 4.93
N ASN A 309 0.21 14.55 3.74
CA ASN A 309 -1.17 14.77 3.28
C ASN A 309 -1.64 13.71 2.28
N PHE A 310 -0.82 12.72 1.93
CA PHE A 310 -1.15 11.75 0.90
C PHE A 310 -2.32 10.86 1.30
N SER A 311 -2.47 10.61 2.61
CA SER A 311 -3.59 9.88 3.21
C SER A 311 -4.96 10.53 2.94
N SER A 312 -5.01 11.81 2.54
CA SER A 312 -6.26 12.51 2.16
C SER A 312 -6.89 12.01 0.84
N GLU A 313 -6.24 11.05 0.16
CA GLU A 313 -6.59 10.43 -1.12
C GLU A 313 -6.73 11.38 -2.32
N ARG A 314 -6.95 12.68 -2.12
CA ARG A 314 -7.13 13.65 -3.22
C ARG A 314 -5.81 14.13 -3.80
N MET A 315 -4.78 14.26 -2.97
CA MET A 315 -3.44 14.66 -3.40
C MET A 315 -2.81 13.58 -4.30
N CYS A 316 -2.17 14.01 -5.39
CA CYS A 316 -1.47 13.12 -6.31
C CYS A 316 -0.07 13.70 -6.62
N PRO A 317 0.96 13.28 -5.87
CA PRO A 317 2.33 13.72 -6.10
C PRO A 317 2.84 13.25 -7.47
N ILE A 318 3.60 14.10 -8.15
CA ILE A 318 4.21 13.83 -9.45
C ILE A 318 5.72 14.01 -9.33
N PHE A 319 6.46 12.93 -9.51
CA PHE A 319 7.92 12.91 -9.53
C PHE A 319 8.40 12.89 -10.97
N GLN A 320 9.43 13.67 -11.27
CA GLN A 320 10.15 13.65 -12.55
C GLN A 320 11.50 13.02 -12.31
N ILE A 321 11.80 11.88 -12.92
CA ILE A 321 13.05 11.15 -12.64
C ILE A 321 13.77 10.68 -13.92
N SER A 322 15.07 10.44 -13.78
CA SER A 322 15.83 9.64 -14.74
C SER A 322 16.45 8.43 -14.05
N ASN A 323 16.27 7.27 -14.67
CA ASN A 323 16.96 6.03 -14.27
C ASN A 323 18.42 6.02 -14.72
N VAL A 324 18.82 6.89 -15.66
CA VAL A 324 20.16 6.92 -16.26
C VAL A 324 21.05 7.94 -15.56
N SER A 325 20.57 9.17 -15.37
CA SER A 325 21.32 10.22 -14.67
C SER A 325 21.15 10.15 -13.13
N GLY A 326 20.11 9.49 -12.64
CA GLY A 326 19.75 9.46 -11.22
C GLY A 326 19.01 10.71 -10.73
N GLU A 327 18.68 11.64 -11.64
CA GLU A 327 17.99 12.89 -11.32
C GLU A 327 16.68 12.64 -10.54
N ASN A 328 16.53 13.35 -9.41
CA ASN A 328 15.41 13.29 -8.46
C ASN A 328 15.09 11.91 -7.86
N MET A 329 15.98 10.92 -8.02
CA MET A 329 15.78 9.58 -7.45
C MET A 329 15.71 9.62 -5.91
N ASP A 330 16.48 10.50 -5.29
CA ASP A 330 16.52 10.65 -3.84
C ASP A 330 15.22 11.24 -3.27
N LEU A 331 14.55 12.11 -4.02
CA LEU A 331 13.22 12.63 -3.63
C LEU A 331 12.17 11.51 -3.64
N LEU A 332 12.22 10.62 -4.64
CA LEU A 332 11.33 9.45 -4.71
C LEU A 332 11.63 8.47 -3.56
N LYS A 333 12.89 8.17 -3.27
CA LYS A 333 13.27 7.32 -2.13
C LYS A 333 12.81 7.91 -0.80
N MET A 334 13.02 9.20 -0.60
CA MET A 334 12.55 9.92 0.60
C MET A 334 11.03 9.83 0.73
N PHE A 335 10.29 10.07 -0.35
CA PHE A 335 8.84 9.94 -0.36
C PHE A 335 8.38 8.53 0.01
N LEU A 336 8.98 7.50 -0.61
CA LEU A 336 8.69 6.10 -0.30
C LEU A 336 8.96 5.75 1.16
N ASN A 337 10.05 6.24 1.76
CA ASN A 337 10.34 6.06 3.18
C ASN A 337 9.28 6.71 4.09
N LEU A 338 8.64 7.80 3.67
CA LEU A 338 7.63 8.52 4.45
C LEU A 338 6.19 8.01 4.26
N LEU A 339 5.94 7.09 3.32
CA LEU A 339 4.61 6.52 3.11
C LEU A 339 4.19 5.63 4.29
N SER A 340 3.15 5.94 5.04
CA SER A 340 2.63 5.05 6.09
C SER A 340 1.72 3.95 5.50
N SER A 341 1.66 2.78 6.14
CA SER A 341 0.67 1.76 5.79
C SER A 341 -0.76 2.31 5.92
N ARG A 342 -1.69 1.79 5.11
CA ARG A 342 -3.11 2.21 5.15
C ARG A 342 -4.01 1.27 5.93
N THR A 343 -3.51 0.09 6.25
CA THR A 343 -4.32 -0.96 6.86
C THR A 343 -4.19 -0.85 8.37
N SER A 344 -5.19 -0.24 9.01
CA SER A 344 -5.34 -0.34 10.46
C SER A 344 -5.93 -1.71 10.81
N TYR A 345 -5.38 -2.33 11.85
CA TYR A 345 -5.85 -3.62 12.34
C TYR A 345 -5.79 -3.64 13.87
N HIS A 346 -6.73 -4.36 14.45
CA HIS A 346 -6.73 -4.65 15.88
C HIS A 346 -6.34 -6.10 16.09
N ASP A 347 -5.31 -6.32 16.91
CA ASP A 347 -4.78 -7.66 17.17
C ASP A 347 -5.78 -8.57 17.90
N ASP A 348 -6.74 -7.98 18.61
CA ASP A 348 -7.78 -8.71 19.34
C ASP A 348 -8.84 -9.36 18.43
N GLN A 349 -8.94 -8.89 17.18
CA GLN A 349 -9.88 -9.45 16.21
C GLN A 349 -9.51 -10.89 15.84
N PRO A 350 -10.49 -11.73 15.51
CA PRO A 350 -10.20 -13.07 15.04
C PRO A 350 -9.45 -13.03 13.70
N ALA A 351 -8.41 -13.85 13.61
CA ALA A 351 -7.49 -13.81 12.49
C ALA A 351 -8.12 -14.24 11.16
N GLU A 352 -7.75 -13.54 10.10
CA GLU A 352 -8.19 -13.83 8.74
C GLU A 352 -7.03 -13.60 7.77
N PHE A 353 -6.71 -14.64 6.99
CA PHE A 353 -5.63 -14.64 6.03
C PHE A 353 -6.14 -15.01 4.64
N GLN A 354 -5.88 -14.14 3.67
CA GLN A 354 -6.24 -14.36 2.28
C GLN A 354 -5.11 -15.05 1.53
N ILE A 355 -5.42 -16.11 0.76
CA ILE A 355 -4.43 -16.86 -0.02
C ILE A 355 -4.39 -16.37 -1.47
N ASP A 356 -3.23 -15.85 -1.85
CA ASP A 356 -2.95 -15.27 -3.16
C ASP A 356 -2.10 -16.22 -4.01
N ASP A 357 -1.25 -17.03 -3.37
CA ASP A 357 -0.39 -17.99 -4.06
C ASP A 357 -0.14 -19.28 -3.27
N THR A 358 0.27 -20.32 -4.00
CA THR A 358 0.60 -21.63 -3.42
C THR A 358 1.87 -22.20 -4.03
N TYR A 359 2.75 -22.71 -3.17
CA TYR A 359 4.04 -23.27 -3.52
C TYR A 359 4.16 -24.70 -3.00
N SER A 360 4.94 -25.51 -3.70
CA SER A 360 5.40 -26.82 -3.23
C SER A 360 6.90 -26.72 -3.05
N VAL A 361 7.35 -26.62 -1.81
CA VAL A 361 8.76 -26.42 -1.48
C VAL A 361 9.38 -27.76 -1.08
N PRO A 362 10.46 -28.21 -1.74
CA PRO A 362 11.14 -29.46 -1.38
C PRO A 362 11.52 -29.50 0.10
N GLY A 363 11.25 -30.61 0.78
CA GLY A 363 11.52 -30.79 2.22
C GLY A 363 10.56 -30.08 3.18
N VAL A 364 9.92 -28.98 2.76
CA VAL A 364 8.96 -28.22 3.58
C VAL A 364 7.52 -28.71 3.38
N GLY A 365 7.13 -28.95 2.12
CA GLY A 365 5.79 -29.36 1.72
C GLY A 365 4.98 -28.22 1.10
N THR A 366 3.67 -28.22 1.36
CA THR A 366 2.74 -27.21 0.84
C THR A 366 2.90 -25.90 1.62
N VAL A 367 3.14 -24.81 0.88
CA VAL A 367 3.25 -23.45 1.43
C VAL A 367 2.21 -22.58 0.76
N VAL A 368 1.48 -21.79 1.53
CA VAL A 368 0.54 -20.77 1.03
C VAL A 368 1.09 -19.40 1.31
N SER A 369 0.84 -18.43 0.44
CA SER A 369 1.24 -17.04 0.62
C SER A 369 0.10 -16.10 0.32
N GLY A 370 0.10 -14.96 1.00
CA GLY A 370 -0.87 -13.89 0.82
C GLY A 370 -0.80 -12.90 1.98
N THR A 371 -1.95 -12.32 2.33
CA THR A 371 -2.05 -11.18 3.25
C THR A 371 -2.92 -11.53 4.45
N THR A 372 -2.44 -11.24 5.66
CA THR A 372 -3.28 -11.26 6.87
C THR A 372 -4.12 -9.99 6.88
N LEU A 373 -5.44 -10.12 6.77
CA LEU A 373 -6.35 -8.98 6.72
C LEU A 373 -6.56 -8.37 8.11
N ARG A 374 -6.70 -9.22 9.13
CA ARG A 374 -6.92 -8.82 10.53
C ARG A 374 -6.50 -9.91 11.50
N GLY A 375 -6.38 -9.53 12.77
CA GLY A 375 -6.01 -10.40 13.88
C GLY A 375 -4.56 -10.87 13.83
N LEU A 376 -4.24 -11.82 14.70
CA LEU A 376 -2.90 -12.35 14.91
C LEU A 376 -2.85 -13.85 14.62
N ILE A 377 -1.87 -14.29 13.82
CA ILE A 377 -1.61 -15.71 13.53
C ILE A 377 -0.23 -16.07 14.07
N ARG A 378 -0.17 -17.06 14.96
CA ARG A 378 1.06 -17.54 15.57
C ARG A 378 1.46 -18.92 15.07
N LEU A 379 2.74 -19.23 15.24
CA LEU A 379 3.26 -20.56 14.96
C LEU A 379 2.54 -21.60 15.84
N ASN A 380 2.22 -22.76 15.25
CA ASN A 380 1.39 -23.83 15.82
C ASN A 380 -0.11 -23.54 15.98
N ASP A 381 -0.61 -22.37 15.58
CA ASP A 381 -2.05 -22.12 15.57
C ASP A 381 -2.78 -23.11 14.66
N THR A 382 -3.99 -23.49 15.08
CA THR A 382 -4.92 -24.28 14.27
C THR A 382 -5.99 -23.36 13.69
N MET A 383 -5.97 -23.23 12.37
CA MET A 383 -6.85 -22.36 11.60
C MET A 383 -7.82 -23.20 10.75
N LEU A 384 -8.86 -22.59 10.22
CA LEU A 384 -9.77 -23.19 9.25
C LEU A 384 -9.37 -22.75 7.84
N LEU A 385 -9.09 -23.71 6.97
CA LEU A 385 -8.76 -23.48 5.55
C LEU A 385 -9.95 -23.82 4.67
N GLY A 386 -10.34 -22.89 3.81
CA GLY A 386 -11.45 -23.09 2.88
C GLY A 386 -11.84 -21.79 2.16
N PRO A 387 -13.00 -21.74 1.50
CA PRO A 387 -13.89 -22.87 1.26
C PRO A 387 -13.34 -23.80 0.19
N ASP A 388 -13.47 -25.11 0.43
CA ASP A 388 -13.27 -26.12 -0.60
C ASP A 388 -14.38 -26.05 -1.69
N PRO A 389 -14.32 -26.85 -2.77
CA PRO A 389 -15.37 -26.84 -3.79
C PRO A 389 -16.78 -27.17 -3.27
N LEU A 390 -16.90 -27.81 -2.10
CA LEU A 390 -18.17 -28.14 -1.45
C LEU A 390 -18.60 -27.07 -0.43
N GLY A 391 -17.81 -26.02 -0.22
CA GLY A 391 -18.09 -24.97 0.76
C GLY A 391 -17.62 -25.29 2.18
N SER A 392 -16.91 -26.40 2.39
CA SER A 392 -16.42 -26.81 3.71
C SER A 392 -15.09 -26.16 4.05
N PHE A 393 -14.84 -26.03 5.35
CA PHE A 393 -13.58 -25.57 5.92
C PHE A 393 -12.94 -26.69 6.73
N ILE A 394 -11.63 -26.90 6.52
CA ILE A 394 -10.88 -27.96 7.20
C ILE A 394 -9.90 -27.37 8.21
N PRO A 395 -9.73 -27.98 9.40
CA PRO A 395 -8.73 -27.54 10.35
C PRO A 395 -7.33 -27.82 9.81
N ILE A 396 -6.45 -26.81 9.89
CA ILE A 396 -5.06 -26.87 9.45
C ILE A 396 -4.14 -26.24 10.49
N ALA A 397 -3.04 -26.91 10.80
CA ALA A 397 -2.03 -26.39 11.71
C ALA A 397 -0.92 -25.67 10.95
N VAL A 398 -0.52 -24.50 11.45
CA VAL A 398 0.60 -23.71 10.95
C VAL A 398 1.92 -24.31 11.43
N LYS A 399 2.76 -24.78 10.51
CA LYS A 399 4.07 -25.40 10.83
C LYS A 399 5.18 -24.37 10.96
N SER A 400 5.23 -23.40 10.05
CA SER A 400 6.21 -22.33 10.06
C SER A 400 5.68 -21.11 9.34
N ILE A 401 6.22 -19.95 9.68
CA ILE A 401 5.80 -18.65 9.16
C ILE A 401 7.02 -17.89 8.67
N HIS A 402 6.93 -17.30 7.48
CA HIS A 402 7.97 -16.47 6.92
C HIS A 402 7.39 -15.17 6.35
N ARG A 403 8.04 -14.05 6.63
CA ARG A 403 7.79 -12.75 5.99
C ARG A 403 8.97 -12.41 5.10
N LYS A 404 8.75 -12.27 3.80
CA LYS A 404 9.80 -11.97 2.80
C LYS A 404 11.07 -12.84 2.92
N ARG A 405 10.87 -14.14 3.18
CA ARG A 405 11.91 -15.17 3.43
C ARG A 405 12.58 -15.15 4.81
N MET A 406 12.31 -14.14 5.64
CA MET A 406 12.73 -14.11 7.04
C MET A 406 11.76 -14.94 7.91
N PRO A 407 12.25 -15.87 8.74
CA PRO A 407 11.39 -16.66 9.63
C PRO A 407 10.86 -15.79 10.77
N VAL A 408 9.57 -15.92 11.08
CA VAL A 408 8.91 -15.17 12.16
C VAL A 408 8.04 -16.09 13.01
N LYS A 409 7.73 -15.66 14.23
CA LYS A 409 6.88 -16.43 15.18
C LYS A 409 5.41 -16.11 15.04
N GLU A 410 5.08 -14.92 14.56
CA GLU A 410 3.71 -14.43 14.41
C GLU A 410 3.60 -13.44 13.26
N VAL A 411 2.36 -13.25 12.77
CA VAL A 411 2.02 -12.30 11.72
C VAL A 411 0.74 -11.59 12.12
N ARG A 412 0.75 -10.26 12.01
CA ARG A 412 -0.36 -9.36 12.36
C ARG A 412 -1.16 -8.97 11.13
N GLY A 413 -2.31 -8.33 11.33
CA GLY A 413 -3.09 -7.71 10.26
C GLY A 413 -2.22 -6.80 9.38
N GLY A 414 -2.62 -6.60 8.13
CA GLY A 414 -1.88 -5.81 7.13
C GLY A 414 -0.58 -6.44 6.61
N GLN A 415 0.01 -7.41 7.30
CA GLN A 415 1.30 -8.00 6.92
C GLN A 415 1.15 -9.11 5.87
N THR A 416 2.14 -9.23 4.98
CA THR A 416 2.22 -10.35 4.04
C THR A 416 3.07 -11.49 4.61
N ALA A 417 2.64 -12.72 4.39
CA ALA A 417 3.32 -13.89 4.93
C ALA A 417 3.22 -15.11 4.02
N SER A 418 4.09 -16.09 4.32
CA SER A 418 4.04 -17.44 3.80
C SER A 418 3.94 -18.44 4.95
N PHE A 419 2.95 -19.32 4.88
CA PHE A 419 2.69 -20.36 5.88
C PHE A 419 2.96 -21.74 5.31
N SER A 420 3.81 -22.52 5.98
CA SER A 420 3.89 -23.96 5.71
C SER A 420 2.76 -24.68 6.44
N LEU A 421 1.98 -25.47 5.69
CA LEU A 421 0.80 -26.16 6.19
C LEU A 421 1.05 -27.65 6.39
N LYS A 422 0.55 -28.20 7.50
CA LYS A 422 0.76 -29.61 7.86
C LYS A 422 -0.24 -30.54 7.16
N LYS A 423 0.25 -31.63 6.56
CA LYS A 423 -0.57 -32.76 6.05
C LYS A 423 -1.61 -32.39 4.98
N ILE A 424 -1.37 -31.36 4.17
CA ILE A 424 -2.25 -31.00 3.05
C ILE A 424 -1.51 -31.02 1.72
N LYS A 425 -2.17 -31.50 0.66
CA LYS A 425 -1.63 -31.50 -0.71
C LYS A 425 -1.85 -30.13 -1.35
N ARG A 426 -0.86 -29.63 -2.10
CA ARG A 426 -1.01 -28.37 -2.86
C ARG A 426 -2.24 -28.37 -3.77
N SER A 427 -2.58 -29.52 -4.37
CA SER A 427 -3.71 -29.65 -5.30
C SER A 427 -5.08 -29.40 -4.68
N SER A 428 -5.23 -29.51 -3.36
CA SER A 428 -6.49 -29.20 -2.67
C SER A 428 -6.63 -27.73 -2.30
N ILE A 429 -5.59 -26.92 -2.54
CA ILE A 429 -5.59 -25.49 -2.24
C ILE A 429 -5.62 -24.72 -3.56
N ARG A 430 -6.51 -23.72 -3.63
CA ARG A 430 -6.62 -22.79 -4.75
C ARG A 430 -6.47 -21.36 -4.26
N LYS A 431 -6.09 -20.47 -5.18
CA LYS A 431 -6.15 -19.02 -4.95
C LYS A 431 -7.60 -18.60 -4.66
N GLY A 432 -7.76 -17.61 -3.79
CA GLY A 432 -9.07 -17.14 -3.34
C GLY A 432 -9.64 -17.91 -2.14
N MET A 433 -9.02 -19.04 -1.73
CA MET A 433 -9.27 -19.60 -0.40
C MET A 433 -8.72 -18.67 0.68
N VAL A 434 -9.20 -18.86 1.90
CA VAL A 434 -8.80 -18.15 3.10
C VAL A 434 -8.39 -19.13 4.20
N MET A 435 -7.57 -18.65 5.11
CA MET A 435 -7.25 -19.32 6.37
C MET A 435 -7.74 -18.42 7.51
N VAL A 436 -8.73 -18.87 8.26
CA VAL A 436 -9.48 -18.04 9.22
C VAL A 436 -9.53 -18.67 10.60
N SER A 437 -9.66 -17.85 11.64
CA SER A 437 -9.82 -18.31 13.00
C SER A 437 -11.13 -19.10 13.14
N PRO A 438 -11.15 -20.24 13.86
CA PRO A 438 -12.39 -20.96 14.16
C PRO A 438 -13.47 -20.10 14.82
N ARG A 439 -13.07 -19.03 15.53
CA ARG A 439 -13.98 -18.07 16.18
C ARG A 439 -14.88 -17.31 15.20
N LEU A 440 -14.52 -17.24 13.92
CA LEU A 440 -15.31 -16.56 12.89
C LEU A 440 -16.50 -17.37 12.38
N CYS A 441 -16.55 -18.69 12.66
CA CYS A 441 -17.58 -19.59 12.12
C CYS A 441 -17.80 -19.36 10.61
N PRO A 442 -16.75 -19.49 9.78
CA PRO A 442 -16.78 -19.00 8.40
C PRO A 442 -17.83 -19.73 7.55
N GLN A 443 -18.49 -18.96 6.68
CA GLN A 443 -19.50 -19.48 5.77
C GLN A 443 -19.08 -19.27 4.31
N ALA A 444 -19.33 -20.28 3.49
CA ALA A 444 -19.11 -20.22 2.06
C ALA A 444 -20.38 -19.71 1.35
N THR A 445 -20.22 -18.80 0.41
CA THR A 445 -21.32 -18.11 -0.24
C THR A 445 -21.29 -18.30 -1.75
N TRP A 446 -22.45 -18.62 -2.33
CA TRP A 446 -22.65 -18.67 -3.78
C TRP A 446 -23.20 -17.36 -4.34
N GLU A 447 -24.03 -16.67 -3.55
CA GLU A 447 -24.84 -15.55 -3.99
C GLU A 447 -24.61 -14.31 -3.14
N PHE A 448 -24.47 -13.16 -3.78
CA PHE A 448 -24.19 -11.90 -3.09
C PHE A 448 -24.75 -10.71 -3.87
N GLU A 449 -25.11 -9.65 -3.16
CA GLU A 449 -25.54 -8.38 -3.76
C GLU A 449 -24.38 -7.39 -3.73
N ALA A 450 -24.23 -6.62 -4.81
CA ALA A 450 -23.24 -5.57 -4.89
C ALA A 450 -23.78 -4.36 -5.65
N GLU A 451 -23.38 -3.17 -5.19
CA GLU A 451 -23.53 -1.94 -5.95
C GLU A 451 -22.39 -1.83 -6.96
N ILE A 452 -22.73 -1.74 -8.24
CA ILE A 452 -21.75 -1.61 -9.32
C ILE A 452 -21.90 -0.28 -10.06
N LEU A 453 -20.77 0.22 -10.57
CA LEU A 453 -20.66 1.31 -11.52
C LEU A 453 -20.05 0.76 -12.81
N VAL A 454 -20.75 0.93 -13.93
CA VAL A 454 -20.25 0.53 -15.25
C VAL A 454 -19.28 1.60 -15.77
N LEU A 455 -18.01 1.25 -15.95
CA LEU A 455 -16.96 2.18 -16.37
C LEU A 455 -16.92 2.38 -17.89
N HIS A 456 -16.85 1.29 -18.64
CA HIS A 456 -16.83 1.32 -20.10
C HIS A 456 -17.28 -0.03 -20.65
N HIS A 457 -18.49 -0.06 -21.21
CA HIS A 457 -19.04 -1.24 -21.87
C HIS A 457 -19.60 -0.87 -23.24
N PRO A 458 -19.21 -1.56 -24.34
CA PRO A 458 -19.68 -1.23 -25.69
C PRO A 458 -21.15 -1.60 -25.90
N THR A 459 -21.66 -2.58 -25.16
CA THR A 459 -23.04 -3.07 -25.25
C THR A 459 -23.76 -2.92 -23.91
N THR A 460 -24.96 -3.47 -23.81
CA THR A 460 -25.79 -3.41 -22.60
C THR A 460 -25.54 -4.63 -21.70
N ILE A 461 -25.45 -4.43 -20.39
CA ILE A 461 -25.46 -5.51 -19.40
C ILE A 461 -26.91 -5.77 -18.99
N SER A 462 -27.33 -7.03 -19.00
CA SER A 462 -28.69 -7.50 -18.71
C SER A 462 -28.67 -8.72 -17.78
N PRO A 463 -29.81 -9.14 -17.21
CA PRO A 463 -29.87 -10.36 -16.42
C PRO A 463 -29.34 -11.56 -17.20
N ARG A 464 -28.73 -12.51 -16.50
CA ARG A 464 -27.97 -13.66 -17.03
C ARG A 464 -26.64 -13.32 -17.70
N TYR A 465 -26.25 -12.05 -17.78
CA TYR A 465 -24.91 -11.71 -18.24
C TYR A 465 -23.87 -12.33 -17.30
N GLN A 466 -22.85 -12.95 -17.88
CA GLN A 466 -21.78 -13.64 -17.17
C GLN A 466 -20.46 -12.93 -17.43
N ALA A 467 -19.72 -12.65 -16.36
CA ALA A 467 -18.37 -12.16 -16.50
C ALA A 467 -17.50 -12.58 -15.33
N MET A 468 -16.21 -12.32 -15.44
CA MET A 468 -15.26 -12.66 -14.41
C MET A 468 -15.29 -11.60 -13.30
N VAL A 469 -15.57 -12.04 -12.09
CA VAL A 469 -15.46 -11.26 -10.87
C VAL A 469 -14.08 -11.48 -10.27
N HIS A 470 -13.40 -10.39 -9.94
CA HIS A 470 -12.25 -10.39 -9.04
C HIS A 470 -12.67 -9.72 -7.73
N CYS A 471 -12.47 -10.41 -6.61
CA CYS A 471 -12.75 -9.91 -5.27
C CYS A 471 -11.61 -10.37 -4.35
N GLY A 472 -10.72 -9.46 -3.96
CA GLY A 472 -9.44 -9.85 -3.37
C GLY A 472 -8.68 -10.83 -4.28
N SER A 473 -8.35 -12.01 -3.75
CA SER A 473 -7.71 -13.11 -4.48
C SER A 473 -8.67 -14.09 -5.17
N ILE A 474 -9.98 -13.90 -5.01
CA ILE A 474 -11.00 -14.68 -5.72
C ILE A 474 -11.01 -14.23 -7.18
N ARG A 475 -11.00 -15.20 -8.09
CA ARG A 475 -11.16 -14.97 -9.53
C ARG A 475 -12.04 -16.03 -10.13
N GLN A 476 -13.33 -15.72 -10.29
CA GLN A 476 -14.32 -16.67 -10.73
C GLN A 476 -15.36 -16.02 -11.64
N THR A 477 -15.97 -16.80 -12.52
CA THR A 477 -17.12 -16.33 -13.30
C THR A 477 -18.34 -16.25 -12.39
N ALA A 478 -19.06 -15.13 -12.45
CA ALA A 478 -20.35 -14.96 -11.81
C ALA A 478 -21.41 -14.59 -12.86
N THR A 479 -22.64 -15.03 -12.61
CA THR A 479 -23.82 -14.68 -13.40
C THR A 479 -24.63 -13.62 -12.66
N ILE A 480 -25.14 -12.63 -13.38
CA ILE A 480 -26.13 -11.70 -12.84
C ILE A 480 -27.49 -12.40 -12.80
N LEU A 481 -28.05 -12.62 -11.60
CA LEU A 481 -29.37 -13.21 -11.43
C LEU A 481 -30.47 -12.17 -11.63
N SER A 482 -30.34 -11.03 -10.94
CA SER A 482 -31.27 -9.91 -11.01
C SER A 482 -30.53 -8.59 -10.81
N MET A 483 -31.18 -7.50 -11.21
CA MET A 483 -30.66 -6.14 -11.10
C MET A 483 -31.84 -5.17 -10.99
N ASN A 484 -31.63 -4.04 -10.32
CA ASN A 484 -32.67 -3.04 -10.08
C ASN A 484 -33.04 -2.18 -11.30
N ARG A 485 -32.46 -2.47 -12.46
CA ARG A 485 -32.74 -1.85 -13.76
C ARG A 485 -32.80 -2.96 -14.82
N ASP A 486 -33.50 -2.77 -15.93
CA ASP A 486 -33.58 -3.79 -16.99
C ASP A 486 -32.31 -3.90 -17.83
N CYS A 487 -31.57 -2.79 -17.93
CA CYS A 487 -30.35 -2.67 -18.71
C CYS A 487 -29.36 -1.69 -18.06
N LEU A 488 -28.07 -2.03 -18.07
CA LEU A 488 -27.00 -1.12 -17.63
C LEU A 488 -26.08 -0.76 -18.79
N ARG A 489 -25.74 0.53 -18.86
CA ARG A 489 -24.81 1.12 -19.83
C ARG A 489 -23.68 1.85 -19.13
N THR A 490 -22.69 2.31 -19.89
CA THR A 490 -21.56 3.08 -19.37
C THR A 490 -22.03 4.29 -18.55
N GLY A 491 -21.52 4.40 -17.32
CA GLY A 491 -21.86 5.45 -16.36
C GLY A 491 -23.00 5.07 -15.39
N ASP A 492 -23.74 3.99 -15.65
CA ASP A 492 -24.84 3.58 -14.78
C ASP A 492 -24.34 3.00 -13.46
N LYS A 493 -25.09 3.32 -12.40
CA LYS A 493 -25.00 2.69 -11.09
C LYS A 493 -26.22 1.83 -10.84
N ALA A 494 -26.01 0.63 -10.32
CA ALA A 494 -27.09 -0.31 -10.04
C ALA A 494 -26.73 -1.26 -8.90
N SER A 495 -27.76 -1.74 -8.20
CA SER A 495 -27.64 -2.88 -7.30
C SER A 495 -27.90 -4.15 -8.09
N VAL A 496 -26.99 -5.11 -7.98
CA VAL A 496 -26.94 -6.32 -8.80
C VAL A 496 -26.73 -7.53 -7.91
N HIS A 497 -27.56 -8.55 -8.12
CA HIS A 497 -27.47 -9.84 -7.45
C HIS A 497 -26.65 -10.81 -8.30
N PHE A 498 -25.54 -11.28 -7.76
CA PHE A 498 -24.59 -12.17 -8.43
C PHE A 498 -24.66 -13.58 -7.87
N ARG A 499 -24.35 -14.56 -8.72
CA ARG A 499 -24.09 -15.96 -8.33
C ARG A 499 -22.80 -16.48 -8.94
N PHE A 500 -21.90 -17.03 -8.13
CA PHE A 500 -20.73 -17.77 -8.61
C PHE A 500 -21.14 -19.06 -9.33
N ILE A 501 -20.41 -19.40 -10.40
CA ILE A 501 -20.80 -20.53 -11.25
C ILE A 501 -20.19 -21.86 -10.79
N LYS A 502 -18.96 -21.85 -10.27
CA LYS A 502 -18.14 -23.05 -10.11
C LYS A 502 -17.98 -23.48 -8.65
N THR A 503 -17.65 -22.56 -7.75
CA THR A 503 -17.38 -22.85 -6.33
C THR A 503 -17.95 -21.75 -5.45
N PRO A 504 -18.39 -22.07 -4.21
CA PRO A 504 -18.70 -21.05 -3.25
C PRO A 504 -17.41 -20.37 -2.78
N GLU A 505 -17.50 -19.12 -2.37
CA GLU A 505 -16.35 -18.32 -1.92
C GLU A 505 -16.64 -17.68 -0.58
N TYR A 506 -15.59 -17.32 0.15
CA TYR A 506 -15.71 -16.59 1.40
C TYR A 506 -15.67 -15.08 1.11
N LEU A 507 -16.73 -14.36 1.46
CA LEU A 507 -16.94 -12.96 1.12
C LEU A 507 -17.27 -12.13 2.37
N HIS A 508 -16.99 -10.83 2.28
CA HIS A 508 -17.41 -9.85 3.27
C HIS A 508 -18.17 -8.70 2.62
N CYS A 509 -19.09 -8.11 3.38
CA CYS A 509 -19.61 -6.79 3.06
C CYS A 509 -18.46 -5.78 2.94
N ASP A 510 -18.68 -4.74 2.15
CA ASP A 510 -17.72 -3.68 1.84
C ASP A 510 -16.49 -4.10 1.02
N GLN A 511 -16.36 -5.37 0.66
CA GLN A 511 -15.32 -5.83 -0.26
C GLN A 511 -15.53 -5.22 -1.65
N ARG A 512 -14.44 -4.70 -2.21
CA ARG A 512 -14.41 -4.17 -3.57
C ARG A 512 -14.28 -5.31 -4.56
N LEU A 513 -15.05 -5.22 -5.64
CA LEU A 513 -15.01 -6.16 -6.73
C LEU A 513 -14.77 -5.47 -8.07
N VAL A 514 -14.13 -6.20 -8.97
CA VAL A 514 -13.92 -5.81 -10.36
C VAL A 514 -14.58 -6.83 -11.26
N PHE A 515 -15.49 -6.37 -12.10
CA PHE A 515 -16.22 -7.17 -13.06
C PHE A 515 -15.66 -6.95 -14.46
N ARG A 516 -15.27 -8.02 -15.15
CA ARG A 516 -14.55 -7.92 -16.43
C ARG A 516 -14.96 -8.93 -17.49
N GLU A 517 -14.78 -8.50 -18.73
CA GLU A 517 -14.81 -9.30 -19.96
C GLU A 517 -13.70 -8.78 -20.88
N GLY A 518 -12.52 -9.41 -20.82
CA GLY A 518 -11.29 -8.84 -21.38
C GLY A 518 -10.80 -7.62 -20.58
N ARG A 519 -11.31 -6.43 -20.91
CA ARG A 519 -11.08 -5.16 -20.19
C ARG A 519 -12.01 -4.99 -19.00
N THR A 520 -11.69 -4.07 -18.09
CA THR A 520 -12.54 -3.76 -16.93
C THR A 520 -13.85 -3.16 -17.41
N LYS A 521 -14.98 -3.73 -16.96
CA LYS A 521 -16.31 -3.31 -17.41
C LYS A 521 -17.05 -2.55 -16.33
N ALA A 522 -17.07 -3.10 -15.12
CA ALA A 522 -17.71 -2.48 -13.98
C ALA A 522 -16.88 -2.73 -12.72
N VAL A 523 -17.08 -1.87 -11.74
CA VAL A 523 -16.44 -1.93 -10.42
C VAL A 523 -17.52 -1.74 -9.38
N GLY A 524 -17.37 -2.37 -8.23
CA GLY A 524 -18.42 -2.33 -7.25
C GLY A 524 -17.99 -2.69 -5.84
N THR A 525 -18.97 -2.69 -4.96
CA THR A 525 -18.82 -3.04 -3.55
C THR A 525 -19.90 -4.01 -3.16
N ILE A 526 -19.52 -5.10 -2.50
CA ILE A 526 -20.46 -6.07 -1.93
C ILE A 526 -21.24 -5.39 -0.82
N THR A 527 -22.55 -5.30 -0.96
CA THR A 527 -23.45 -4.71 0.04
C THR A 527 -24.04 -5.76 0.95
N LYS A 528 -24.24 -6.98 0.44
CA LYS A 528 -24.84 -8.07 1.19
C LYS A 528 -24.30 -9.42 0.72
N VAL A 529 -24.02 -10.28 1.68
CA VAL A 529 -23.63 -11.68 1.47
C VAL A 529 -24.82 -12.54 1.87
N THR A 530 -25.31 -13.41 0.99
CA THR A 530 -26.46 -14.26 1.29
C THR A 530 -25.97 -15.47 2.09
N GLU A 531 -26.23 -15.49 3.39
CA GLU A 531 -25.97 -16.66 4.22
C GLU A 531 -26.83 -17.84 3.72
N GLN A 532 -26.22 -19.01 3.54
CA GLN A 532 -26.98 -20.23 3.35
C GLN A 532 -27.64 -20.62 4.68
N GLY A 533 -28.72 -19.94 5.04
CA GLY A 533 -29.69 -20.48 5.97
C GLY A 533 -30.32 -21.72 5.33
N LEU A 534 -30.02 -22.90 5.89
CA LEU A 534 -30.83 -24.12 5.86
C LEU A 534 -31.87 -24.18 4.70
N MET A 535 -31.42 -24.30 3.44
CA MET A 535 -32.28 -24.85 2.38
C MET A 535 -32.19 -26.38 2.40
N LEU A 536 -32.51 -26.95 3.56
CA LEU A 536 -32.85 -28.35 3.75
C LEU A 536 -34.02 -28.41 4.73
N THR A 537 -35.22 -28.16 4.20
CA THR A 537 -36.46 -28.79 4.66
C THR A 537 -37.24 -29.21 3.44
#